data_AF-I6APN7-F1
#
_entry.id   AF-I6APN7-F1
#
_cell.length_a   1.000
_cell.length_b   1.000
_cell.length_c   1.000
_cell.angle_alpha   90.00
_cell.angle_beta   90.00
_cell.angle_gamma   90.00
#
_symmetry.space_group_name_H-M   'P 1'
#
loop_
_entity.id
_entity.type
_entity.pdbx_description
1 polymer ?
#
loop_
_entity_poly.entity_id
_entity_poly.type
_entity_poly.pdbx_seq_one_letter_code
_entity_poly.pdbx_strand_id
1 'polypeptide(L)'
;MPDHRPNYMPVRENDFIKWYQEFLATETRVAPQLGVATAEVANLQALYDALIECEKRITMLTTALHSYTAAKAALLTGREGAPVVFEAVAAMAGSTTTGGIKDTVVRVVALDKASPNYTEAIGRDLGIVAGPKPAPEWAGKFPVLAGTVVGGTRVQLTWPKGRADGAYLEVNRGEGWQIIGNIIGASWEDPAPLPAALTEWRYRATYVVKNQTVGDVGPDLILSVHAKPQ
;
A
#
# COMPACT_ATOMS: atom_id res chain seq x y z
N MET A 1 11.59 4.00 23.99
CA MET A 1 11.09 5.04 23.06
C MET A 1 10.00 4.41 22.22
N PRO A 2 8.93 5.13 21.84
CA PRO A 2 7.89 4.55 21.00
C PRO A 2 8.52 4.16 19.68
N ASP A 3 8.22 2.94 19.26
CA ASP A 3 8.69 2.23 18.07
C ASP A 3 8.18 2.96 16.80
N HIS A 4 8.70 4.17 16.54
CA HIS A 4 8.30 5.00 15.41
C HIS A 4 9.02 4.51 14.16
N ARG A 5 8.62 3.32 13.71
CA ARG A 5 9.08 2.73 12.47
C ARG A 5 8.68 3.63 11.30
N PRO A 6 9.62 4.09 10.47
CA PRO A 6 9.28 4.92 9.33
C PRO A 6 8.42 4.15 8.32
N ASN A 7 7.46 4.84 7.69
CA ASN A 7 6.54 4.25 6.71
C ASN A 7 7.22 3.67 5.45
N TYR A 8 8.48 4.01 5.20
CA TYR A 8 9.27 3.48 4.08
C TYR A 8 9.91 2.13 4.38
N MET A 9 10.02 1.73 5.65
CA MET A 9 10.74 0.52 6.05
C MET A 9 9.80 -0.70 6.07
N PRO A 10 10.08 -1.76 5.30
CA PRO A 10 9.23 -2.94 5.28
C PRO A 10 9.11 -3.64 6.64
N VAL A 11 7.91 -4.19 6.91
CA VAL A 11 7.61 -4.88 8.16
C VAL A 11 8.10 -6.34 8.12
N ARG A 12 7.83 -7.04 7.02
CA ARG A 12 8.23 -8.44 6.84
C ARG A 12 9.73 -8.53 6.59
N GLU A 13 10.38 -9.49 7.22
CA GLU A 13 11.83 -9.67 7.16
C GLU A 13 12.34 -9.87 5.73
N ASN A 14 11.71 -10.75 4.95
CA ASN A 14 12.08 -10.98 3.55
C ASN A 14 11.95 -9.72 2.69
N ASP A 15 10.94 -8.89 2.95
CA ASP A 15 10.76 -7.62 2.24
C ASP A 15 11.80 -6.59 2.70
N PHE A 16 12.14 -6.59 3.99
CA PHE A 16 13.17 -5.74 4.57
C PHE A 16 14.57 -6.09 4.02
N ILE A 17 14.93 -7.37 3.93
CA ILE A 17 16.23 -7.82 3.41
C ILE A 17 16.41 -7.37 1.95
N LYS A 18 15.39 -7.55 1.11
CA LYS A 18 15.41 -7.11 -0.29
C LYS A 18 15.52 -5.59 -0.39
N TRP A 19 14.67 -4.88 0.34
CA TRP A 19 14.69 -3.42 0.36
C TRP A 19 16.04 -2.88 0.86
N TYR A 20 16.60 -3.47 1.92
CA TYR A 20 17.87 -3.05 2.51
C TYR A 20 19.02 -3.24 1.52
N GLN A 21 19.02 -4.32 0.74
CA GLN A 21 20.04 -4.57 -0.28
C GLN A 21 20.07 -3.43 -1.31
N GLU A 22 18.91 -3.02 -1.81
CA GLU A 22 18.78 -1.91 -2.77
C GLU A 22 19.12 -0.56 -2.13
N PHE A 23 18.68 -0.34 -0.88
CA PHE A 23 19.03 0.83 -0.07
C PHE A 23 20.56 0.93 0.07
N LEU A 24 21.23 -0.13 0.49
CA LEU A 24 22.68 -0.17 0.71
C LEU A 24 23.47 0.06 -0.59
N ALA A 25 23.05 -0.57 -1.68
CA ALA A 25 23.68 -0.38 -2.99
C ALA A 25 23.57 1.08 -3.45
N THR A 26 22.41 1.70 -3.24
CA THR A 26 22.19 3.11 -3.58
C THR A 26 22.95 4.04 -2.64
N GLU A 27 22.90 3.77 -1.33
CA GLU A 27 23.58 4.54 -0.29
C GLU A 27 25.08 4.58 -0.52
N THR A 28 25.69 3.45 -0.88
CA THR A 28 27.12 3.37 -1.25
C THR A 28 27.50 4.34 -2.37
N ARG A 29 26.58 4.60 -3.31
CA ARG A 29 26.78 5.51 -4.44
C ARG A 29 26.55 6.98 -4.06
N VAL A 30 25.55 7.28 -3.23
CA VAL A 30 25.14 8.67 -2.92
C VAL A 30 25.80 9.24 -1.67
N ALA A 31 26.25 8.39 -0.73
CA ALA A 31 26.88 8.78 0.53
C ALA A 31 27.99 9.85 0.39
N PRO A 32 28.93 9.77 -0.59
CA PRO A 32 29.97 10.79 -0.76
C PRO A 32 29.41 12.17 -1.09
N GLN A 33 28.29 12.24 -1.81
CA GLN A 33 27.63 13.49 -2.20
C GLN A 33 26.86 14.10 -1.03
N LEU A 34 26.34 13.24 -0.14
CA LEU A 34 25.59 13.64 1.04
C LEU A 34 26.49 13.97 2.25
N GLY A 35 27.78 13.64 2.18
CA GLY A 35 28.74 13.85 3.28
C GLY A 35 28.68 12.76 4.35
N VAL A 36 28.09 11.60 4.03
CA VAL A 36 28.07 10.43 4.92
C VAL A 36 29.45 9.77 4.93
N ALA A 37 29.96 9.47 6.12
CA ALA A 37 31.30 8.92 6.28
C ALA A 37 31.40 7.49 5.70
N THR A 38 32.54 7.14 5.12
CA THR A 38 32.80 5.79 4.59
C THR A 38 32.68 4.70 5.67
N ALA A 39 33.02 5.03 6.91
CA ALA A 39 32.84 4.13 8.05
C ALA A 39 31.36 3.82 8.35
N GLU A 40 30.45 4.75 8.06
CA GLU A 40 29.01 4.54 8.26
C GLU A 40 28.45 3.57 7.23
N VAL A 41 28.82 3.75 5.96
CA VAL A 41 28.46 2.82 4.87
C VAL A 41 29.05 1.43 5.14
N ALA A 42 30.30 1.36 5.60
CA ALA A 42 30.92 0.08 5.97
C ALA A 42 30.19 -0.62 7.14
N ASN A 43 29.70 0.15 8.13
CA ASN A 43 28.90 -0.40 9.22
C ASN A 43 27.54 -0.93 8.73
N LEU A 44 26.87 -0.22 7.81
CA LEU A 44 25.64 -0.71 7.17
C LEU A 44 25.88 -2.02 6.41
N GLN A 45 27.01 -2.14 5.70
CA GLN A 45 27.39 -3.38 5.01
C GLN A 45 27.63 -4.53 6.00
N ALA A 46 28.42 -4.28 7.05
CA ALA A 46 28.72 -5.31 8.05
C ALA A 46 27.46 -5.84 8.76
N LEU A 47 26.49 -4.97 9.04
CA LEU A 47 25.19 -5.35 9.61
C LEU A 47 24.38 -6.22 8.64
N TYR A 48 24.39 -5.89 7.34
CA TYR A 48 23.72 -6.69 6.32
C TYR A 48 24.35 -8.06 6.14
N ASP A 49 25.68 -8.12 6.07
CA ASP A 49 26.41 -9.37 5.92
C ASP A 49 26.16 -10.30 7.11
N ALA A 50 26.13 -9.74 8.33
CA ALA A 50 25.79 -10.50 9.53
C ALA A 50 24.35 -11.03 9.49
N LEU A 51 23.38 -10.24 9.02
CA LEU A 51 21.99 -10.68 8.88
C LEU A 51 21.85 -11.81 7.85
N ILE A 52 22.49 -11.67 6.68
CA ILE A 52 22.48 -12.70 5.64
C ILE A 52 23.18 -13.98 6.11
N GLU A 53 24.25 -13.87 6.89
CA GLU A 53 24.92 -15.02 7.48
C GLU A 53 24.02 -15.74 8.50
N CYS A 54 23.25 -15.00 9.30
CA CYS A 54 22.23 -15.60 10.17
C CYS A 54 21.20 -16.41 9.37
N GLU A 55 20.65 -15.87 8.29
CA GLU A 55 19.68 -16.56 7.41
C GLU A 55 20.26 -17.86 6.82
N LYS A 56 21.50 -17.81 6.33
CA LYS A 56 22.20 -18.99 5.81
C LYS A 56 22.37 -20.06 6.88
N ARG A 57 22.76 -19.66 8.11
CA ARG A 57 22.94 -20.59 9.23
C ARG A 57 21.63 -21.19 9.70
N ILE A 58 20.55 -20.41 9.77
CA ILE A 58 19.21 -20.92 10.10
C ILE A 58 18.80 -22.01 9.10
N THR A 59 18.99 -21.75 7.80
CA THR A 59 18.68 -22.71 6.74
C THR A 59 19.52 -24.00 6.86
N MET A 60 20.83 -23.85 7.08
CA MET A 60 21.74 -24.98 7.26
C MET A 60 21.36 -25.84 8.48
N LEU A 61 21.12 -25.20 9.63
CA LEU A 61 20.78 -25.90 10.88
C LEU A 61 19.41 -26.56 10.82
N THR A 62 18.43 -25.93 10.13
CA THR A 62 17.10 -26.52 9.93
C THR A 62 17.19 -27.77 9.06
N THR A 63 17.98 -27.71 7.99
CA THR A 63 18.23 -28.88 7.12
C THR A 63 18.87 -30.02 7.92
N ALA A 64 19.94 -29.72 8.67
CA ALA A 64 20.60 -30.72 9.51
C ALA A 64 19.63 -31.31 10.55
N LEU A 65 18.81 -30.50 11.21
CA LEU A 65 17.81 -30.97 12.18
C LEU A 65 16.82 -31.96 11.54
N HIS A 66 16.34 -31.66 10.34
CA HIS A 66 15.46 -32.57 9.60
C HIS A 66 16.16 -33.90 9.27
N SER A 67 17.41 -33.85 8.81
CA SER A 67 18.20 -35.04 8.51
C SER A 67 18.42 -35.93 9.73
N TYR A 68 18.73 -35.34 10.89
CA TYR A 68 18.87 -36.08 12.15
C TYR A 68 17.55 -36.64 12.67
N THR A 69 16.44 -35.93 12.44
CA THR A 69 15.09 -36.43 12.78
C THR A 69 14.74 -37.67 11.94
N ALA A 70 15.04 -37.64 10.64
CA ALA A 70 14.86 -38.77 9.75
C ALA A 70 15.77 -39.96 10.12
N ALA A 71 17.05 -39.70 10.42
CA ALA A 71 17.99 -40.71 10.86
C ALA A 71 17.53 -41.40 12.16
N LYS A 72 17.03 -40.63 13.13
CA LYS A 72 16.43 -41.17 14.36
C LYS A 72 15.22 -42.07 14.07
N ALA A 73 14.33 -41.65 13.18
CA ALA A 73 13.18 -42.46 12.80
C ALA A 73 13.61 -43.78 12.13
N ALA A 74 14.60 -43.73 11.23
CA ALA A 74 15.14 -44.92 10.58
C ALA A 74 15.77 -45.90 11.57
N LEU A 75 16.45 -45.41 12.62
CA LEU A 75 16.99 -46.28 13.67
C LEU A 75 15.90 -46.96 14.50
N LEU A 76 14.81 -46.24 14.81
CA LEU A 76 13.77 -46.74 15.72
C LEU A 76 12.76 -47.66 15.03
N THR A 77 12.36 -47.32 13.81
CA THR A 77 11.24 -47.97 13.11
C THR A 77 11.59 -48.38 11.68
N GLY A 78 12.85 -48.25 11.27
CA GLY A 78 13.30 -48.64 9.94
C GLY A 78 13.44 -50.15 9.77
N ARG A 79 13.74 -50.57 8.53
CA ARG A 79 13.98 -51.98 8.20
C ARG A 79 15.32 -52.44 8.78
N GLU A 80 15.32 -53.61 9.41
CA GLU A 80 16.54 -54.26 9.91
C GLU A 80 17.61 -54.40 8.79
N GLY A 81 18.86 -54.04 9.12
CA GLY A 81 20.00 -54.10 8.19
C GLY A 81 20.07 -52.96 7.16
N ALA A 82 19.08 -52.06 7.11
CA ALA A 82 19.16 -50.89 6.23
C ALA A 82 20.17 -49.84 6.76
N PRO A 83 20.95 -49.18 5.88
CA PRO A 83 21.88 -48.15 6.31
C PRO A 83 21.13 -46.89 6.78
N VAL A 84 21.65 -46.27 7.85
CA VAL A 84 21.20 -44.96 8.33
C VAL A 84 22.34 -43.96 8.13
N VAL A 85 22.03 -42.84 7.48
CA VAL A 85 23.01 -41.78 7.18
C VAL A 85 22.80 -40.61 8.14
N PHE A 86 23.90 -40.13 8.70
CA PHE A 86 23.94 -38.89 9.46
C PHE A 86 24.68 -37.84 8.65
N GLU A 87 24.06 -36.69 8.43
CA GLU A 87 24.74 -35.57 7.80
C GLU A 87 25.75 -34.96 8.77
N ALA A 88 26.93 -34.60 8.26
CA ALA A 88 27.93 -33.93 9.07
C ALA A 88 27.49 -32.49 9.38
N VAL A 89 27.54 -32.10 10.66
CA VAL A 89 27.32 -30.72 11.08
C VAL A 89 28.67 -30.02 11.16
N ALA A 90 28.88 -29.00 10.31
CA ALA A 90 30.11 -28.22 10.32
C ALA A 90 30.28 -27.49 11.66
N ALA A 91 31.50 -27.48 12.20
CA ALA A 91 31.81 -26.73 13.41
C ALA A 91 31.61 -25.23 13.16
N MET A 92 30.83 -24.57 14.00
CA MET A 92 30.57 -23.13 13.90
C MET A 92 31.48 -22.37 14.86
N ALA A 93 32.36 -21.53 14.32
CA ALA A 93 33.07 -20.53 15.12
C ALA A 93 32.08 -19.47 15.62
N GLY A 94 32.22 -19.07 16.89
CA GLY A 94 31.51 -17.95 17.46
C GLY A 94 32.08 -16.62 16.96
N SER A 95 31.21 -15.64 16.72
CA SER A 95 31.58 -14.26 16.40
C SER A 95 30.66 -13.30 17.14
N THR A 96 31.11 -12.07 17.35
CA THR A 96 30.28 -10.99 17.93
C THR A 96 30.14 -9.86 16.90
N THR A 97 28.97 -9.26 16.85
CA THR A 97 28.67 -8.06 16.05
C THR A 97 27.69 -7.18 16.82
N THR A 98 27.59 -5.91 16.44
CA THR A 98 26.62 -4.97 17.04
C THR A 98 25.26 -5.14 16.35
N GLY A 99 24.16 -5.09 17.10
CA GLY A 99 22.81 -5.16 16.56
C GLY A 99 22.25 -3.79 16.13
N GLY A 100 20.96 -3.76 15.81
CA GLY A 100 20.25 -2.48 15.57
C GLY A 100 20.28 -2.00 14.12
N ILE A 101 20.22 -2.91 13.14
CA ILE A 101 20.24 -2.56 11.71
C ILE A 101 19.15 -1.55 11.32
N LYS A 102 17.94 -1.69 11.86
CA LYS A 102 16.82 -0.77 11.58
C LYS A 102 17.06 0.62 12.17
N ASP A 103 17.53 0.70 13.41
CA ASP A 103 17.85 1.99 14.06
C ASP A 103 19.03 2.69 13.37
N THR A 104 20.01 1.92 12.91
CA THR A 104 21.15 2.42 12.13
C THR A 104 20.67 3.06 10.83
N VAL A 105 19.75 2.41 10.11
CA VAL A 105 19.12 2.98 8.90
C VAL A 105 18.37 4.27 9.21
N VAL A 106 17.54 4.29 10.27
CA VAL A 106 16.79 5.50 10.65
C VAL A 106 17.74 6.68 10.88
N ARG A 107 18.85 6.43 11.57
CA ARG A 107 19.87 7.45 11.83
C ARG A 107 20.57 7.91 10.56
N VAL A 108 20.99 7.00 9.67
CA VAL A 108 21.63 7.36 8.40
C VAL A 108 20.68 8.16 7.52
N VAL A 109 19.43 7.74 7.39
CA VAL A 109 18.40 8.49 6.65
C VAL A 109 18.17 9.89 7.22
N ALA A 110 18.31 10.07 8.54
CA ALA A 110 18.24 11.40 9.14
C ALA A 110 19.46 12.26 8.78
N LEU A 111 20.66 11.67 8.70
CA LEU A 111 21.87 12.34 8.22
C LEU A 111 21.74 12.73 6.74
N ASP A 112 21.25 11.83 5.90
CA ASP A 112 21.01 12.07 4.48
C ASP A 112 20.11 13.29 4.30
N LYS A 113 18.96 13.30 4.98
CA LYS A 113 17.98 14.39 4.90
C LYS A 113 18.48 15.71 5.48
N ALA A 114 19.46 15.67 6.37
CA ALA A 114 20.09 16.87 6.92
C ALA A 114 21.15 17.47 5.98
N SER A 115 21.60 16.71 4.98
CA SER A 115 22.59 17.18 4.00
C SER A 115 22.02 18.29 3.11
N PRO A 116 22.76 19.38 2.86
CA PRO A 116 22.33 20.43 1.93
C PRO A 116 22.23 19.94 0.48
N ASN A 117 22.87 18.81 0.16
CA ASN A 117 22.85 18.20 -1.17
C ASN A 117 21.71 17.19 -1.36
N TYR A 118 20.91 16.95 -0.32
CA TYR A 118 19.78 16.04 -0.39
C TYR A 118 18.68 16.59 -1.31
N THR A 119 18.14 15.70 -2.14
CA THR A 119 16.98 16.00 -2.99
C THR A 119 15.93 14.92 -2.84
N GLU A 120 14.67 15.23 -3.15
CA GLU A 120 13.63 14.18 -3.20
C GLU A 120 13.94 13.08 -4.22
N ALA A 121 14.71 13.38 -5.28
CA ALA A 121 15.15 12.37 -6.23
C ALA A 121 16.07 11.35 -5.57
N ILE A 122 17.07 11.82 -4.80
CA ILE A 122 17.94 10.95 -4.00
C ILE A 122 17.10 10.13 -3.00
N GLY A 123 16.13 10.75 -2.33
CA GLY A 123 15.23 10.04 -1.42
C GLY A 123 14.36 8.96 -2.10
N ARG A 124 13.96 9.18 -3.36
CA ARG A 124 13.24 8.19 -4.16
C ARG A 124 14.15 7.04 -4.58
N ASP A 125 15.36 7.35 -5.02
CA ASP A 125 16.37 6.35 -5.39
C ASP A 125 16.74 5.46 -4.19
N LEU A 126 16.89 6.05 -3.00
CA LEU A 126 17.11 5.34 -1.73
C LEU A 126 15.89 4.53 -1.25
N GLY A 127 14.73 4.67 -1.89
CA GLY A 127 13.49 4.01 -1.48
C GLY A 127 12.91 4.50 -0.14
N ILE A 128 13.31 5.70 0.31
CA ILE A 128 12.87 6.33 1.58
C ILE A 128 11.81 7.44 1.38
N VAL A 129 11.59 7.85 0.12
CA VAL A 129 10.51 8.73 -0.31
C VAL A 129 9.62 7.93 -1.25
N ALA A 130 8.34 7.81 -0.91
CA ALA A 130 7.36 7.24 -1.83
C ALA A 130 7.35 8.07 -3.12
N GLY A 131 7.47 7.41 -4.27
CA GLY A 131 7.31 8.06 -5.56
C GLY A 131 5.96 8.79 -5.65
N PRO A 132 5.82 9.77 -6.57
CA PRO A 132 4.52 10.37 -6.82
C PRO A 132 3.51 9.25 -7.07
N LYS A 133 2.41 9.24 -6.31
CA LYS A 133 1.33 8.27 -6.53
C LYS A 133 0.96 8.39 -8.01
N PRO A 134 0.93 7.27 -8.77
CA PRO A 134 0.49 7.32 -10.15
C PRO A 134 -0.88 8.00 -10.21
N ALA A 135 -1.10 8.77 -11.27
CA ALA A 135 -2.38 9.38 -11.53
C ALA A 135 -3.48 8.31 -11.41
N PRO A 136 -4.62 8.61 -10.77
CA PRO A 136 -5.70 7.63 -10.69
C PRO A 136 -6.08 7.21 -12.11
N GLU A 137 -6.07 5.91 -12.38
CA GLU A 137 -6.69 5.38 -13.59
C GLU A 137 -8.21 5.53 -13.45
N TRP A 138 -8.85 6.15 -14.44
CA TRP A 138 -10.29 6.41 -14.44
C TRP A 138 -11.08 5.51 -15.39
N ALA A 139 -10.41 4.80 -16.30
CA ALA A 139 -11.07 3.88 -17.21
C ALA A 139 -11.88 2.82 -16.44
N GLY A 140 -13.13 2.57 -16.85
CA GLY A 140 -14.01 1.62 -16.18
C GLY A 140 -14.59 2.09 -14.84
N LYS A 141 -14.29 3.33 -14.39
CA LYS A 141 -14.74 3.85 -13.09
C LYS A 141 -15.83 4.89 -13.24
N PHE A 142 -16.82 4.79 -12.37
CA PHE A 142 -17.95 5.71 -12.28
C PHE A 142 -18.41 5.87 -10.83
N PRO A 143 -19.05 6.99 -10.48
CA PRO A 143 -19.72 7.16 -9.19
C PRO A 143 -20.97 6.29 -9.14
N VAL A 144 -21.02 5.36 -8.18
CA VAL A 144 -22.23 4.58 -7.91
C VAL A 144 -23.15 5.43 -7.04
N LEU A 145 -24.26 5.88 -7.62
CA LEU A 145 -25.25 6.71 -6.93
C LEU A 145 -26.13 5.86 -6.01
N ALA A 146 -26.36 6.38 -4.80
CA ALA A 146 -27.43 5.94 -3.91
C ALA A 146 -28.31 7.14 -3.58
N GLY A 147 -29.63 6.96 -3.53
CA GLY A 147 -30.55 8.05 -3.25
C GLY A 147 -31.77 7.65 -2.43
N THR A 148 -32.29 8.63 -1.68
CA THR A 148 -33.46 8.46 -0.81
C THR A 148 -34.33 9.71 -0.84
N VAL A 149 -35.64 9.54 -0.62
CA VAL A 149 -36.56 10.68 -0.43
C VAL A 149 -36.52 11.10 1.03
N VAL A 150 -36.10 12.34 1.30
CA VAL A 150 -35.98 12.87 2.66
C VAL A 150 -37.21 13.73 2.99
N GLY A 151 -37.88 13.38 4.09
CA GLY A 151 -39.04 14.14 4.60
C GLY A 151 -40.24 14.22 3.65
N GLY A 152 -40.28 13.41 2.58
CA GLY A 152 -41.33 13.46 1.55
C GLY A 152 -41.33 14.74 0.71
N THR A 153 -40.22 15.48 0.68
CA THR A 153 -40.14 16.81 0.03
C THR A 153 -39.01 16.94 -0.99
N ARG A 154 -37.96 16.12 -0.90
CA ARG A 154 -36.77 16.20 -1.76
C ARG A 154 -36.02 14.89 -1.85
N VAL A 155 -35.17 14.77 -2.86
CA VAL A 155 -34.28 13.61 -3.04
C VAL A 155 -32.88 13.97 -2.54
N GLN A 156 -32.31 13.11 -1.71
CA GLN A 156 -30.91 13.16 -1.32
C GLN A 156 -30.14 12.10 -2.10
N LEU A 157 -29.09 12.52 -2.82
CA LEU A 157 -28.14 11.64 -3.50
C LEU A 157 -26.82 11.60 -2.73
N THR A 158 -26.16 10.45 -2.80
CA THR A 158 -24.83 10.20 -2.23
C THR A 158 -24.01 9.27 -3.13
N TRP A 159 -22.69 9.39 -3.09
CA TRP A 159 -21.76 8.52 -3.85
C TRP A 159 -20.39 8.44 -3.17
N PRO A 160 -19.62 7.36 -3.39
CA PRO A 160 -18.24 7.29 -2.94
C PRO A 160 -17.37 8.24 -3.77
N LYS A 161 -16.74 9.24 -3.13
CA LYS A 161 -15.91 10.22 -3.85
C LYS A 161 -14.55 9.65 -4.30
N GLY A 162 -13.98 8.73 -3.54
CA GLY A 162 -12.63 8.21 -3.80
C GLY A 162 -11.58 9.34 -3.92
N ARG A 163 -10.80 9.32 -5.01
CA ARG A 163 -9.80 10.35 -5.35
C ARG A 163 -10.35 11.48 -6.24
N ALA A 164 -11.65 11.52 -6.49
CA ALA A 164 -12.28 12.58 -7.27
C ALA A 164 -12.51 13.83 -6.41
N ASP A 165 -12.78 14.96 -7.06
CA ASP A 165 -13.23 16.18 -6.40
C ASP A 165 -14.75 16.15 -6.17
N GLY A 166 -15.48 15.44 -7.03
CA GLY A 166 -16.93 15.35 -6.98
C GLY A 166 -17.52 14.51 -8.11
N ALA A 167 -18.77 14.79 -8.47
CA ALA A 167 -19.47 14.16 -9.59
C ALA A 167 -20.20 15.20 -10.46
N TYR A 168 -20.23 14.96 -11.75
CA TYR A 168 -21.12 15.62 -12.70
C TYR A 168 -22.43 14.85 -12.72
N LEU A 169 -23.53 15.50 -12.34
CA LEU A 169 -24.84 14.88 -12.21
C LEU A 169 -25.76 15.26 -13.36
N GLU A 170 -26.53 14.28 -13.81
CA GLU A 170 -27.64 14.42 -14.75
C GLU A 170 -28.88 13.74 -14.20
N VAL A 171 -30.05 14.26 -14.56
CA VAL A 171 -31.35 13.74 -14.14
C VAL A 171 -32.30 13.67 -15.33
N ASN A 172 -33.11 12.62 -15.39
CA ASN A 172 -34.20 12.47 -16.34
C ASN A 172 -35.51 12.30 -15.58
N ARG A 173 -36.43 13.26 -15.78
CA ARG A 173 -37.75 13.30 -15.14
C ARG A 173 -38.90 12.96 -16.12
N GLY A 174 -38.57 12.33 -17.25
CA GLY A 174 -39.53 11.96 -18.31
C GLY A 174 -39.30 12.71 -19.64
N GLU A 175 -38.51 13.78 -19.64
CA GLU A 175 -38.26 14.64 -20.81
C GLU A 175 -36.86 14.44 -21.43
N GLY A 176 -36.11 13.43 -20.96
CA GLY A 176 -34.71 13.20 -21.34
C GLY A 176 -33.72 13.67 -20.27
N TRP A 177 -32.43 13.47 -20.54
CA TRP A 177 -31.37 13.81 -19.60
C TRP A 177 -31.12 15.31 -19.55
N GLN A 178 -31.22 15.88 -18.35
CA GLN A 178 -30.97 17.27 -18.04
C GLN A 178 -29.76 17.38 -17.10
N ILE A 179 -28.97 18.43 -17.28
CA ILE A 179 -27.76 18.67 -16.50
C ILE A 179 -28.13 19.27 -15.14
N ILE A 180 -27.66 18.65 -14.06
CA ILE A 180 -27.64 19.27 -12.72
C ILE A 180 -26.33 20.06 -12.56
N GLY A 181 -25.21 19.47 -12.99
CA GLY A 181 -23.90 20.11 -13.01
C GLY A 181 -22.84 19.44 -12.13
N ASN A 182 -21.73 20.13 -11.92
CA ASN A 182 -20.60 19.66 -11.11
C ASN A 182 -20.88 19.85 -9.62
N ILE A 183 -21.07 18.75 -8.90
CA ILE A 183 -21.21 18.78 -7.45
C ILE A 183 -19.89 18.39 -6.80
N ILE A 184 -19.30 19.34 -6.07
CA ILE A 184 -18.11 19.09 -5.24
C ILE A 184 -18.55 18.32 -3.99
N GLY A 185 -17.80 17.28 -3.63
CA GLY A 185 -18.10 16.44 -2.48
C GLY A 185 -18.70 15.09 -2.85
N ALA A 186 -19.50 14.53 -1.94
CA ALA A 186 -19.97 13.14 -1.99
C ALA A 186 -21.50 13.02 -1.85
N SER A 187 -22.21 14.14 -1.84
CA SER A 187 -23.65 14.19 -1.65
C SER A 187 -24.24 15.43 -2.32
N TRP A 188 -25.51 15.32 -2.71
CA TRP A 188 -26.28 16.42 -3.27
C TRP A 188 -27.75 16.29 -2.89
N GLU A 189 -28.39 17.40 -2.57
CA GLU A 189 -29.82 17.45 -2.32
C GLU A 189 -30.49 18.07 -3.55
N ASP A 190 -31.42 17.34 -4.18
CA ASP A 190 -32.18 17.82 -5.32
C ASP A 190 -33.26 18.81 -4.85
N PRO A 191 -33.17 20.10 -5.22
CA PRO A 191 -34.15 21.09 -4.82
C PRO A 191 -35.45 21.02 -5.62
N ALA A 192 -35.55 20.18 -6.65
CA ALA A 192 -36.74 20.08 -7.48
C ALA A 192 -37.94 19.59 -6.65
N PRO A 193 -39.11 20.25 -6.78
CA PRO A 193 -40.31 19.83 -6.07
C PRO A 193 -40.74 18.43 -6.53
N LEU A 194 -41.17 17.59 -5.58
CA LEU A 194 -41.69 16.27 -5.91
C LEU A 194 -43.03 16.38 -6.65
N PRO A 195 -43.28 15.50 -7.64
CA PRO A 195 -44.52 15.52 -8.40
C PRO A 195 -45.72 15.07 -7.56
N ALA A 196 -46.91 15.56 -7.90
CA ALA A 196 -48.15 15.20 -7.20
C ALA A 196 -48.55 13.73 -7.41
N ALA A 197 -48.23 13.18 -8.58
CA ALA A 197 -48.43 11.77 -8.90
C ALA A 197 -47.12 10.99 -8.77
N LEU A 198 -47.22 9.69 -8.45
CA LEU A 198 -46.07 8.80 -8.41
C LEU A 198 -45.38 8.75 -9.78
N THR A 199 -44.13 9.22 -9.80
CA THR A 199 -43.34 9.39 -11.03
C THR A 199 -41.95 8.79 -10.83
N GLU A 200 -41.37 8.25 -11.89
CA GLU A 200 -39.99 7.76 -11.88
C GLU A 200 -39.02 8.87 -12.27
N TRP A 201 -38.02 9.12 -11.44
CA TRP A 201 -36.87 9.96 -11.77
C TRP A 201 -35.63 9.09 -11.90
N ARG A 202 -34.79 9.37 -12.90
CA ARG A 202 -33.52 8.68 -13.13
C ARG A 202 -32.37 9.63 -12.93
N TYR A 203 -31.31 9.18 -12.29
CA TYR A 203 -30.09 9.93 -12.08
C TYR A 203 -28.91 9.14 -12.57
N ARG A 204 -27.93 9.82 -13.15
CA ARG A 204 -26.64 9.23 -13.48
C ARG A 204 -25.53 10.23 -13.23
N ALA A 205 -24.31 9.72 -13.16
CA ALA A 205 -23.18 10.53 -12.76
C ALA A 205 -21.86 10.09 -13.37
N THR A 206 -20.95 11.03 -13.53
CA THR A 206 -19.54 10.82 -13.94
C THR A 206 -18.62 11.50 -12.93
N TYR A 207 -17.45 10.93 -12.63
CA TYR A 207 -16.53 11.57 -11.68
C TYR A 207 -15.98 12.90 -12.23
N VAL A 208 -15.65 13.84 -11.34
CA VAL A 208 -15.02 15.11 -11.71
C VAL A 208 -13.70 15.28 -10.95
N VAL A 209 -12.65 15.65 -11.68
CA VAL A 209 -11.33 16.02 -11.15
C VAL A 209 -10.89 17.31 -11.81
N LYS A 210 -10.51 18.32 -11.04
CA LYS A 210 -10.07 19.64 -11.53
C LYS A 210 -11.03 20.22 -12.58
N ASN A 211 -12.33 20.12 -12.31
CA ASN A 211 -13.43 20.57 -13.19
C ASN A 211 -13.54 19.85 -14.54
N GLN A 212 -12.92 18.68 -14.70
CA GLN A 212 -13.07 17.83 -15.88
C GLN A 212 -13.73 16.50 -15.51
N THR A 213 -14.67 16.07 -16.35
CA THR A 213 -15.29 14.75 -16.23
C THR A 213 -14.25 13.67 -16.55
N VAL A 214 -14.16 12.65 -15.70
CA VAL A 214 -13.24 11.53 -15.84
C VAL A 214 -13.95 10.21 -15.61
N GLY A 215 -13.49 9.17 -16.29
CA GLY A 215 -14.09 7.85 -16.25
C GLY A 215 -15.39 7.77 -17.05
N ASP A 216 -16.19 6.77 -16.74
CA ASP A 216 -17.40 6.45 -17.49
C ASP A 216 -18.64 7.06 -16.85
N VAL A 217 -19.73 7.11 -17.62
CA VAL A 217 -21.06 7.41 -17.09
C VAL A 217 -21.53 6.19 -16.29
N GLY A 218 -21.88 6.42 -15.02
CA GLY A 218 -22.41 5.38 -14.15
C GLY A 218 -23.80 4.89 -14.56
N PRO A 219 -24.24 3.74 -14.03
CA PRO A 219 -25.57 3.23 -14.28
C PRO A 219 -26.65 4.16 -13.73
N ASP A 220 -27.84 4.12 -14.33
CA ASP A 220 -29.00 4.88 -13.88
C ASP A 220 -29.42 4.41 -12.48
N LEU A 221 -29.46 5.35 -11.53
CA LEU A 221 -30.21 5.23 -10.29
C LEU A 221 -31.66 5.62 -10.59
N ILE A 222 -32.58 4.69 -10.38
CA ILE A 222 -34.02 4.89 -10.58
C ILE A 222 -34.70 5.07 -9.23
N LEU A 223 -35.47 6.15 -9.07
CA LEU A 223 -36.22 6.45 -7.85
C LEU A 223 -37.68 6.78 -8.18
N SER A 224 -38.60 6.14 -7.46
CA SER A 224 -40.02 6.51 -7.48
C SER A 224 -40.29 7.63 -6.49
N VAL A 225 -40.74 8.78 -6.99
CA VAL A 225 -40.96 10.00 -6.21
C VAL A 225 -42.42 10.44 -6.28
N HIS A 226 -42.93 10.94 -5.16
CA HIS A 226 -44.23 11.61 -5.07
C HIS A 226 -44.20 12.54 -3.86
N ALA A 227 -44.93 13.66 -3.95
CA ALA A 227 -45.22 14.49 -2.79
C ALA A 227 -46.06 13.70 -1.78
N LYS A 228 -45.80 13.90 -0.49
CA LYS A 228 -46.64 13.32 0.57
C LYS A 228 -48.10 13.80 0.37
N PRO A 229 -49.11 12.92 0.48
CA PRO A 229 -50.50 13.36 0.54
C PRO A 229 -50.67 14.35 1.69
N GLN A 230 -51.40 15.45 1.45
CA GLN A 230 -51.81 16.37 2.52
C GLN A 230 -52.66 15.65 3.56
#